data_AF-A0A926XND6-F1
#
_entry.id   AF-A0A926XND6-F1
#
_cell.length_a   1.000
_cell.length_b   1.000
_cell.length_c   1.000
_cell.angle_alpha   90.00
_cell.angle_beta   90.00
_cell.angle_gamma   90.00
#
_symmetry.space_group_name_H-M   'P 1'
#
loop_
_entity.id
_entity.type
_entity.pdbx_description
1 polymer ?
#
loop_
_entity_poly.entity_id
_entity_poly.type
_entity_poly.pdbx_seq_one_letter_code
_entity_poly.pdbx_strand_id
1 'polypeptide(L)'
;MTKGSAHQVSRVVELSEGVAVRTNIKSSYLPALRAGFAGYPLNPRWGGAKIVAWKIGQQWRIEFKRGNLSTCTEQNPVCCNSVETRSERLVFL
;
A
#
# COMPACT_ATOMS: atom_id res chain seq x y z
N MET A 1 20.58 26.39 -2.29
CA MET A 1 20.03 25.38 -1.38
C MET A 1 19.25 24.35 -2.19
N THR A 2 19.90 23.29 -2.65
CA THR A 2 19.26 22.22 -3.43
C THR A 2 18.43 21.33 -2.49
N LYS A 3 17.10 21.35 -2.64
CA LYS A 3 16.21 20.38 -2.00
C LYS A 3 16.66 18.99 -2.42
N GLY A 4 17.28 18.24 -1.52
CA GLY A 4 17.55 16.82 -1.72
C GLY A 4 16.23 16.11 -1.94
N SER A 5 15.95 15.74 -3.18
CA SER A 5 14.84 14.86 -3.52
C SER A 5 15.17 13.53 -2.85
N ALA A 6 14.56 13.27 -1.69
CA ALA A 6 14.74 12.02 -0.96
C ALA A 6 14.34 10.90 -1.93
N HIS A 7 15.35 10.21 -2.46
CA HIS A 7 15.18 9.09 -3.37
C HIS A 7 14.26 8.08 -2.65
N GLN A 8 12.98 8.05 -3.05
CA GLN A 8 11.97 7.30 -2.33
C GLN A 8 12.14 5.85 -2.74
N VAL A 9 13.07 5.15 -2.08
CA VAL A 9 13.45 3.77 -2.41
C VAL A 9 12.20 2.89 -2.30
N SER A 10 11.70 2.42 -3.43
CA SER A 10 10.62 1.45 -3.47
C SER A 10 11.13 0.13 -2.91
N ARG A 11 10.43 -0.45 -1.94
CA ARG A 11 10.79 -1.74 -1.32
C ARG A 11 9.67 -2.75 -1.51
N VAL A 12 10.03 -4.02 -1.55
CA VAL A 12 9.06 -5.12 -1.48
C VAL A 12 8.70 -5.37 -0.01
N VAL A 13 7.42 -5.51 0.28
CA VAL A 13 6.87 -5.77 1.61
C VAL A 13 5.86 -6.88 1.51
N GLU A 14 6.10 -7.95 2.26
CA GLU A 14 5.13 -9.02 2.48
C GLU A 14 3.99 -8.52 3.37
N LEU A 15 2.75 -8.69 2.88
CA LEU A 15 1.51 -8.31 3.56
C LEU A 15 0.85 -9.50 4.24
N SER A 16 0.89 -10.66 3.59
CA SER A 16 0.48 -11.97 4.11
C SER A 16 1.29 -13.06 3.40
N GLU A 17 1.15 -14.31 3.85
CA GLU A 17 1.74 -15.46 3.19
C GLU A 17 1.40 -15.45 1.68
N GLY A 18 2.44 -15.52 0.84
CA GLY A 18 2.31 -15.51 -0.63
C GLY A 18 1.87 -14.18 -1.25
N VAL A 19 1.72 -13.10 -0.47
CA VAL A 19 1.31 -11.79 -0.97
C VAL A 19 2.32 -10.72 -0.56
N ALA A 20 3.08 -10.24 -1.55
CA ALA A 20 3.98 -9.12 -1.40
C ALA A 20 3.61 -7.98 -2.34
N VAL A 21 3.91 -6.75 -1.92
CA VAL A 21 3.72 -5.54 -2.71
C VAL A 21 5.02 -4.74 -2.82
N ARG A 22 5.18 -4.01 -3.91
CA ARG A 22 6.21 -2.97 -4.00
C ARG A 22 5.61 -1.64 -3.54
N THR A 23 6.23 -1.00 -2.55
CA THR A 23 5.71 0.25 -1.98
C THR A 23 6.83 1.18 -1.52
N ASN A 24 6.55 2.48 -1.54
CA ASN A 24 7.38 3.55 -1.00
C ASN A 24 6.93 3.99 0.42
N ILE A 25 5.96 3.29 1.03
CA ILE A 25 5.50 3.55 2.38
C ILE A 25 6.65 3.37 3.37
N LYS A 26 6.82 4.34 4.27
CA LYS A 26 7.86 4.30 5.31
C LYS A 26 7.74 3.03 6.14
N SER A 27 8.89 2.43 6.49
CA SER A 27 8.98 1.21 7.31
C SER A 27 8.17 1.29 8.60
N SER A 28 8.19 2.45 9.26
CA SER A 28 7.46 2.71 10.51
C SER A 28 5.93 2.67 10.37
N TYR A 29 5.40 2.70 9.15
CA TYR A 29 3.96 2.64 8.85
C TYR A 29 3.52 1.27 8.31
N LEU A 30 4.46 0.37 8.02
CA LEU A 30 4.15 -0.97 7.52
C LEU A 30 3.33 -1.82 8.49
N PRO A 31 3.47 -1.72 9.82
CA PRO A 31 2.56 -2.42 10.72
C PRO A 31 1.09 -2.00 10.50
N ALA A 32 0.84 -0.72 10.25
CA ALA A 32 -0.51 -0.22 9.98
C ALA A 32 -1.03 -0.69 8.61
N LEU A 33 -0.16 -0.66 7.59
CA LEU A 33 -0.44 -1.20 6.26
C LEU A 33 -0.84 -2.68 6.30
N ARG A 34 -0.02 -3.51 6.95
CA ARG A 34 -0.29 -4.95 7.13
C ARG A 34 -1.56 -5.19 7.91
N ALA A 35 -1.79 -4.42 8.98
CA ALA A 35 -3.01 -4.54 9.76
C ALA A 35 -4.26 -4.26 8.93
N GLY A 36 -4.19 -3.23 8.07
CA GLY A 36 -5.25 -2.93 7.11
C GLY A 36 -5.45 -4.07 6.12
N PHE A 37 -4.37 -4.60 5.55
CA PHE A 37 -4.48 -5.72 4.60
C PHE A 37 -5.05 -7.00 5.21
N ALA A 38 -4.69 -7.32 6.46
CA ALA A 38 -5.25 -8.46 7.19
C ALA A 38 -6.72 -8.24 7.60
N GLY A 39 -7.22 -7.00 7.61
CA GLY A 39 -8.57 -6.66 8.00
C GLY A 39 -8.75 -6.42 9.50
N TYR A 40 -7.68 -6.11 10.23
CA TYR A 40 -7.78 -5.69 11.63
C TYR A 40 -8.48 -4.32 11.75
N PRO A 41 -9.18 -4.07 12.88
CA PRO A 41 -9.78 -2.77 13.13
C PRO A 41 -8.72 -1.66 13.19
N LEU A 42 -9.14 -0.43 12.92
CA LEU A 42 -8.28 0.74 13.04
C LEU A 42 -7.80 0.88 14.50
N ASN A 43 -6.49 1.04 14.70
CA ASN A 43 -5.94 1.33 16.02
C ASN A 43 -6.08 2.84 16.34
N PRO A 44 -6.86 3.25 17.36
CA PRO A 44 -7.09 4.67 17.68
C PRO A 44 -5.82 5.40 18.12
N ARG A 45 -4.76 4.68 18.53
CA ARG A 45 -3.48 5.26 18.96
C ARG A 45 -2.59 5.67 17.78
N TRP A 46 -2.99 5.39 16.55
CA TRP A 46 -2.21 5.75 15.37
C TRP A 46 -2.44 7.20 14.96
N GLY A 47 -1.35 7.92 14.71
CA GLY A 47 -1.41 9.23 14.06
C GLY A 47 -1.82 9.12 12.58
N GLY A 48 -2.21 10.25 11.99
CA GLY A 48 -2.82 10.31 10.66
C GLY A 48 -2.07 9.55 9.56
N ALA A 49 -0.73 9.62 9.52
CA ALA A 49 0.06 8.90 8.51
C ALA A 49 -0.09 7.36 8.62
N LYS A 50 -0.20 6.82 9.83
CA LYS A 50 -0.45 5.38 10.05
C LYS A 50 -1.90 5.01 9.72
N ILE A 51 -2.86 5.90 10.02
CA ILE A 51 -4.26 5.71 9.60
C ILE A 51 -4.36 5.63 8.07
N VAL A 52 -3.66 6.50 7.34
CA VAL A 52 -3.59 6.46 5.87
C VAL A 52 -2.99 5.14 5.38
N ALA A 53 -1.88 4.69 5.95
CA ALA A 53 -1.28 3.40 5.60
C ALA A 53 -2.25 2.23 5.84
N TRP A 54 -3.01 2.25 6.95
CA TRP A 54 -4.05 1.26 7.22
C TRP A 54 -5.18 1.27 6.17
N LYS A 55 -5.65 2.45 5.76
CA LYS A 55 -6.67 2.57 4.70
C LYS A 55 -6.18 2.00 3.37
N ILE A 56 -4.92 2.26 3.01
CA ILE A 56 -4.29 1.69 1.81
C ILE A 56 -4.30 0.17 1.89
N GLY A 57 -3.91 -0.41 3.04
CA GLY A 57 -3.94 -1.86 3.24
C GLY A 57 -5.34 -2.45 3.07
N GLN A 58 -6.37 -1.79 3.61
CA GLN A 58 -7.77 -2.20 3.46
C GLN A 58 -8.22 -2.15 1.99
N GLN A 59 -7.85 -1.09 1.26
CA GLN A 59 -8.16 -0.98 -0.16
C GLN A 59 -7.49 -2.10 -0.97
N TRP A 60 -6.21 -2.39 -0.69
CA TRP A 60 -5.51 -3.49 -1.35
C TRP A 60 -6.10 -4.85 -1.03
N ARG A 61 -6.58 -5.07 0.20
CA ARG A 61 -7.31 -6.30 0.54
C ARG A 61 -8.58 -6.47 -0.30
N ILE A 62 -9.33 -5.40 -0.51
CA ILE A 62 -10.56 -5.42 -1.33
C ILE A 62 -10.21 -5.77 -2.78
N GLU A 63 -9.22 -5.09 -3.35
CA GLU A 63 -8.80 -5.32 -4.74
C GLU A 63 -8.15 -6.70 -4.94
N PHE A 64 -7.39 -7.19 -3.96
CA PHE A 64 -6.87 -8.55 -3.95
C PHE A 64 -8.00 -9.59 -3.97
N LYS A 65 -9.02 -9.41 -3.11
CA LYS A 65 -10.21 -10.30 -3.10
C LYS A 65 -11.03 -10.24 -4.39
N ARG A 66 -10.99 -9.13 -5.11
CA ARG A 66 -11.64 -8.97 -6.42
C ARG A 66 -10.85 -9.60 -7.57
N GLY A 67 -9.60 -10.03 -7.34
CA GLY A 67 -8.70 -10.52 -8.38
C GLY A 67 -8.02 -9.41 -9.19
N ASN A 68 -8.16 -8.15 -8.78
CA ASN A 68 -7.60 -6.99 -9.49
C ASN A 68 -6.14 -6.70 -9.14
N LEU A 69 -5.61 -7.37 -8.10
CA LEU A 69 -4.26 -7.15 -7.59
C LEU A 69 -3.43 -8.42 -7.82
N SER A 70 -2.44 -8.34 -8.71
CA SER A 70 -1.53 -9.45 -9.03
C SER A 70 -0.47 -9.59 -7.94
N THR A 71 -0.23 -10.79 -7.45
CA THR A 71 0.86 -11.05 -6.49
C THR A 71 2.22 -10.88 -7.17
N CYS A 72 3.16 -10.24 -6.48
CA CYS A 72 4.58 -10.34 -6.82
C CYS A 72 5.04 -11.79 -6.59
N THR A 73 5.28 -12.57 -7.63
CA THR A 73 6.02 -13.84 -7.49
C THR A 73 7.45 -13.66 -7.97
N GLU A 74 8.35 -14.55 -7.53
CA GLU A 74 9.77 -14.51 -7.88
C GLU A 74 10.01 -14.60 -9.39
N GLN A 75 9.07 -15.20 -10.14
CA GLN A 75 9.12 -15.32 -11.61
C GLN A 75 8.56 -14.11 -12.38
N ASN A 76 7.91 -13.13 -11.72
CA ASN A 76 7.37 -11.95 -12.39
C ASN A 76 7.64 -10.67 -11.55
N PRO A 77 8.79 -10.01 -11.75
CA PRO A 77 9.21 -8.87 -10.92
C PRO A 77 8.41 -7.58 -11.17
N VAL A 78 7.46 -7.59 -12.12
CA VAL A 78 6.57 -6.46 -12.42
C VAL A 78 5.23 -6.65 -11.70
N CYS A 79 5.24 -6.47 -10.40
CA CYS A 79 4.00 -6.32 -9.65
C CYS A 79 3.64 -4.84 -9.53
N CYS A 80 2.55 -4.51 -10.22
CA CYS A 80 1.65 -3.39 -10.03
C CYS A 80 2.32 -2.07 -9.58
N ASN A 81 3.10 -1.47 -10.47
CA ASN A 81 2.78 -0.09 -10.86
C ASN A 81 1.94 -0.30 -12.14
N SER A 82 0.62 -0.20 -12.13
CA SER A 82 -0.10 1.03 -11.89
C SER A 82 -1.53 0.71 -11.43
N VAL A 83 -2.00 1.31 -10.33
CA VAL A 83 -3.31 1.94 -10.45
C VAL A 83 -3.03 3.13 -11.35
N GLU A 84 -3.10 2.92 -12.65
CA GLU A 84 -3.20 4.04 -13.57
C GLU A 84 -4.59 4.58 -13.31
N THR A 85 -4.66 5.61 -12.45
CA THR A 85 -5.84 6.45 -12.31
C THR A 85 -6.07 7.14 -13.65
N ARG A 86 -6.62 6.38 -14.59
CA ARG A 86 -7.45 6.93 -15.66
C ARG A 86 -8.88 6.83 -15.19
N SER A 87 -9.53 7.99 -15.28
CA SER A 87 -10.91 8.30 -14.95
C SER A 87 -11.23 8.67 -13.50
N GLU A 88 -11.19 9.99 -13.34
CA GLU A 88 -12.27 10.81 -12.79
C GLU A 88 -12.38 10.98 -11.27
N ARG A 89 -12.05 12.23 -10.87
CA ARG A 89 -12.75 13.06 -9.89
C ARG A 89 -13.67 12.30 -8.93
N LEU A 90 -13.18 12.11 -7.71
CA LEU A 90 -14.03 12.26 -6.54
C LEU A 90 -13.56 13.50 -5.78
N VAL A 91 -14.15 14.63 -6.17
CA VAL A 91 -14.28 15.81 -5.32
C VAL A 91 -15.37 15.45 -4.31
N PHE A 92 -15.02 15.41 -3.02
CA PHE A 92 -16.02 15.39 -1.96
C PHE A 92 -16.33 16.86 -1.60
N LEU A 93 -17.52 17.32 -1.99
CA LEU A 93 -18.30 18.31 -1.24
C LEU A 93 -19.41 17.55 -0.51
#